data_AF-A0A9E6CVM1-F1
#
_entry.id   AF-A0A9E6CVM1-F1
#
_cell.length_a   1.000
_cell.length_b   1.000
_cell.length_c   1.000
_cell.angle_alpha   90.00
_cell.angle_beta   90.00
_cell.angle_gamma   90.00
#
_symmetry.space_group_name_H-M   'P 1'
#
loop_
_entity.id
_entity.type
_entity.pdbx_description
1 polymer ?
#
loop_
_entity_poly.entity_id
_entity_poly.type
_entity_poly.pdbx_seq_one_letter_code
_entity_poly.pdbx_strand_id
1 'polypeptide(L)'
;MAYRGKISLEDIKVEFKVEPIELPHSIGFGVRELVTLKGPISESERVRLERASSFCPVGQALTKGSMEVDDEVRWSSGEVIAASPVPETLQPLEGVLPILPHGTVNGSYLLDTKEYDETGAMVHEGEAKVSVSCENLTHLSRWIFLGGHSSDGWVSPPFPMAHGAWAASTASTLSRLLPLGAEDASDIKVELAISAGGGVGQSQSNAADGVVGHRRILRRITVPGTPKTTPLEVVQAALQRDPISLAYQHGGILLDHQVVVE
;
A
#
# COMPACT_ATOMS: atom_id res chain seq x y z
N MET A 1 7.53 -23.20 15.43
CA MET A 1 8.23 -22.01 15.94
C MET A 1 8.72 -21.16 14.76
N ALA A 2 8.37 -19.87 14.73
CA ALA A 2 8.94 -18.91 13.79
C ALA A 2 10.31 -18.45 14.30
N TYR A 3 11.30 -18.30 13.41
CA TYR A 3 12.64 -17.81 13.76
C TYR A 3 12.94 -16.52 13.01
N ARG A 4 12.56 -15.37 13.57
CA ARG A 4 12.97 -14.07 13.03
C ARG A 4 14.21 -13.59 13.79
N GLY A 5 15.39 -13.72 13.18
CA GLY A 5 16.65 -13.38 13.84
C GLY A 5 16.99 -14.29 15.04
N LYS A 6 16.75 -15.60 14.93
CA LYS A 6 17.00 -16.63 15.96
C LYS A 6 16.07 -16.62 17.18
N ILE A 7 14.96 -15.88 17.16
CA ILE A 7 13.96 -15.87 18.24
C ILE A 7 12.90 -16.92 17.96
N SER A 8 12.59 -17.79 18.92
CA SER A 8 11.44 -18.68 18.83
C SER A 8 10.16 -17.92 19.15
N LEU A 9 9.36 -17.62 18.11
CA LEU A 9 8.01 -17.08 18.27
C LEU A 9 6.99 -18.21 18.11
N GLU A 10 6.02 -18.23 19.03
CA GLU A 10 4.87 -19.14 19.00
C GLU A 10 3.81 -18.67 18.00
N ASP A 11 3.67 -17.36 17.81
CA ASP A 11 2.72 -16.76 16.87
C ASP A 11 3.10 -15.30 16.54
N ILE A 12 2.72 -14.84 15.34
CA ILE A 12 2.79 -13.43 14.93
C ILE A 12 1.47 -13.09 14.26
N LYS A 13 0.78 -12.10 14.82
CA LYS A 13 -0.44 -11.54 14.24
C LYS A 13 -0.29 -10.04 14.06
N VAL A 14 -0.82 -9.54 12.96
CA VAL A 14 -0.92 -8.12 12.68
C VAL A 14 -2.35 -7.81 12.27
N GLU A 15 -2.97 -6.87 12.96
CA GLU A 15 -4.30 -6.36 12.64
C GLU A 15 -4.17 -4.89 12.23
N PHE A 16 -4.76 -4.53 11.09
CA PHE A 16 -4.95 -3.15 10.66
C PHE A 16 -6.45 -2.86 10.65
N LYS A 17 -6.88 -1.83 11.37
CA LYS A 17 -8.22 -1.24 11.22
C LYS A 17 -8.11 -0.02 10.33
N VAL A 18 -8.90 -0.01 9.26
CA VAL A 18 -8.98 1.10 8.32
C VAL A 18 -10.30 1.81 8.55
N GLU A 19 -10.24 3.13 8.75
CA GLU A 19 -11.41 3.96 8.99
C GLU A 19 -11.39 5.24 8.14
N PRO A 20 -12.55 5.75 7.71
CA PRO A 20 -12.63 7.06 7.10
C PRO A 20 -12.18 8.14 8.10
N ILE A 21 -11.53 9.19 7.60
CA ILE A 21 -11.19 10.33 8.45
C ILE A 21 -12.36 11.31 8.41
N GLU A 22 -13.03 11.49 9.55
CA GLU A 22 -14.16 12.42 9.71
C GLU A 22 -13.71 13.85 10.07
N LEU A 23 -12.73 14.40 9.35
CA LEU A 23 -12.34 15.81 9.50
C LEU A 23 -12.77 16.61 8.27
N PRO A 24 -13.25 17.86 8.43
CA PRO A 24 -13.47 18.74 7.29
C PRO A 24 -12.17 18.88 6.50
N HIS A 25 -12.22 18.57 5.20
CA HIS A 25 -11.05 18.58 4.31
C HIS A 25 -9.97 17.54 4.62
N SER A 26 -10.20 16.54 5.48
CA SER A 26 -9.26 15.41 5.54
C SER A 26 -9.34 14.59 4.28
N ILE A 27 -8.17 14.37 3.70
CA ILE A 27 -7.98 13.58 2.51
C ILE A 27 -7.40 12.23 2.95
N GLY A 28 -8.07 11.13 2.59
CA GLY A 28 -7.54 9.77 2.80
C GLY A 28 -8.28 8.96 3.86
N PHE A 29 -7.55 8.07 4.52
CA PHE A 29 -8.06 7.12 5.52
C PHE A 29 -7.11 7.04 6.72
N GLY A 30 -7.69 6.72 7.87
CA GLY A 30 -6.98 6.42 9.10
C GLY A 30 -6.67 4.94 9.20
N VAL A 31 -5.49 4.61 9.73
CA VAL A 31 -5.08 3.23 10.01
C VAL A 31 -4.72 3.11 11.49
N ARG A 32 -5.27 2.11 12.16
CA ARG A 32 -4.80 1.65 13.48
C ARG A 32 -4.13 0.31 13.31
N GLU A 33 -2.90 0.17 13.78
CA GLU A 33 -2.13 -1.06 13.70
C GLU A 33 -1.96 -1.68 15.08
N LEU A 34 -2.27 -2.96 15.19
CA LEU A 34 -1.99 -3.78 16.36
C LEU A 34 -1.12 -4.97 15.94
N VAL A 35 0.08 -5.05 16.50
CA VAL A 35 0.99 -6.18 16.32
C VAL A 35 0.99 -7.01 17.60
N THR A 36 0.64 -8.29 17.50
CA THR A 36 0.70 -9.23 18.62
C THR A 36 1.81 -10.24 18.37
N LEU A 37 2.78 -10.29 19.28
CA LEU A 37 3.90 -11.20 19.26
C LEU A 37 3.77 -12.17 20.43
N LYS A 38 3.69 -13.47 20.16
CA LYS A 38 3.56 -14.48 21.20
C LYS A 38 4.83 -15.31 21.36
N GLY A 39 5.35 -15.41 22.57
CA GLY A 39 6.46 -16.28 22.93
C GLY A 39 7.40 -15.70 24.00
N PRO A 40 8.42 -16.45 24.43
CA PRO A 40 9.38 -16.01 25.44
C PRO A 40 10.32 -14.93 24.86
N ILE A 41 9.89 -13.66 24.91
CA ILE A 41 10.62 -12.49 24.40
C ILE A 41 11.26 -11.73 25.56
N SER A 42 12.56 -11.42 25.46
CA SER A 42 13.24 -10.56 26.44
C SER A 42 12.91 -9.09 26.24
N GLU A 43 13.03 -8.29 27.30
CA GLU A 43 12.75 -6.85 27.25
C GLU A 43 13.60 -6.10 26.21
N SER A 44 14.88 -6.46 26.07
CA SER A 44 15.75 -5.89 25.03
C SER A 44 15.28 -6.21 23.62
N GLU A 45 14.74 -7.42 23.41
CA GLU A 45 14.22 -7.85 22.11
C GLU A 45 12.84 -7.25 21.82
N ARG A 46 11.99 -7.07 22.83
CA ARG A 46 10.75 -6.29 22.70
C ARG A 46 11.02 -4.90 22.15
N VAL A 47 11.96 -4.18 22.76
CA VAL A 47 12.36 -2.83 22.31
C VAL A 47 12.92 -2.85 20.88
N ARG A 48 13.69 -3.87 20.51
CA ARG A 48 14.20 -4.02 19.13
C ARG A 48 13.06 -4.28 18.13
N LEU A 49 12.09 -5.11 18.48
CA LEU A 49 10.95 -5.46 17.62
C LEU A 49 9.98 -4.29 17.47
N GLU A 50 9.74 -3.52 18.52
CA GLU A 50 8.97 -2.27 18.48
C GLU A 50 9.61 -1.22 17.58
N ARG A 51 10.95 -1.10 17.63
CA ARG A 51 11.68 -0.26 16.67
C ARG A 51 11.52 -0.80 15.26
N ALA A 52 11.71 -2.11 15.06
CA ALA A 52 11.62 -2.71 13.74
C ALA A 52 10.21 -2.64 13.12
N SER A 53 9.13 -2.71 13.92
CA SER A 53 7.75 -2.51 13.44
C SER A 53 7.53 -1.07 13.01
N SER A 54 7.99 -0.11 13.82
CA SER A 54 7.94 1.33 13.52
C SER A 54 8.70 1.71 12.23
N PHE A 55 9.71 0.92 11.84
CA PHE A 55 10.52 1.13 10.64
C PHE A 55 10.34 0.02 9.59
N CYS A 56 9.25 -0.75 9.66
CA CYS A 56 8.95 -1.77 8.66
C CYS A 56 8.84 -1.09 7.28
N PRO A 57 9.48 -1.63 6.21
CA PRO A 57 9.41 -1.03 4.87
C PRO A 57 7.98 -0.78 4.36
N VAL A 58 7.02 -1.61 4.81
CA VAL A 58 5.58 -1.47 4.49
C VAL A 58 4.96 -0.30 5.24
N GLY A 59 5.22 -0.15 6.55
CA GLY A 59 4.78 1.00 7.33
C GLY A 59 5.43 2.31 6.87
N GLN A 60 6.71 2.27 6.50
CA GLN A 60 7.42 3.40 5.90
C GLN A 60 6.83 3.83 4.56
N ALA A 61 6.28 2.90 3.77
CA ALA A 61 5.59 3.24 2.54
C ALA A 61 4.34 4.09 2.81
N LEU A 62 3.70 3.97 3.97
CA LEU A 62 2.56 4.82 4.35
C LEU A 62 2.99 6.13 5.04
N THR A 63 4.30 6.32 5.25
CA THR A 63 4.81 7.57 5.78
C THR A 63 4.72 8.67 4.73
N LYS A 64 4.29 9.85 5.17
CA LYS A 64 4.18 11.05 4.33
C LYS A 64 5.48 11.30 3.55
N GLY A 65 5.36 11.47 2.24
CA GLY A 65 6.49 11.81 1.38
C GLY A 65 7.46 10.66 1.11
N SER A 66 7.09 9.42 1.45
CA SER A 66 7.88 8.23 1.13
C SER A 66 7.94 7.92 -0.38
N MET A 67 7.07 8.53 -1.17
CA MET A 67 6.99 8.37 -2.62
C MET A 67 7.11 9.72 -3.34
N GLU A 68 7.98 9.76 -4.35
CA GLU A 68 8.02 10.80 -5.39
C GLU A 68 7.31 10.25 -6.63
N VAL A 69 6.25 10.93 -7.09
CA VAL A 69 5.39 10.43 -8.16
C VAL A 69 5.48 11.33 -9.38
N ASP A 70 5.97 10.75 -10.48
CA ASP A 70 5.94 11.35 -11.80
C ASP A 70 4.78 10.74 -12.59
N ASP A 71 3.81 11.56 -12.99
CA ASP A 71 2.66 11.13 -13.76
C ASP A 71 2.91 11.35 -15.27
N GLU A 72 2.56 10.35 -16.07
CA GLU A 72 2.53 10.42 -17.54
C GLU A 72 1.12 10.03 -18.01
N VAL A 73 0.46 10.90 -18.77
CA VAL A 73 -0.87 10.61 -19.33
C VAL A 73 -0.73 10.27 -20.81
N ARG A 74 -1.32 9.14 -21.18
CA ARG A 74 -1.44 8.64 -22.55
C ARG A 74 -2.91 8.62 -22.94
N TRP A 75 -3.24 9.25 -24.05
CA TRP A 75 -4.59 9.16 -24.62
C TRP A 75 -4.67 7.94 -25.53
N SER A 76 -5.88 7.37 -25.67
CA SER A 76 -6.12 6.28 -26.61
C SER A 76 -5.83 6.66 -28.06
N SER A 77 -5.85 7.96 -28.39
CA SER A 77 -5.41 8.50 -29.69
C SER A 77 -3.89 8.46 -29.92
N GLY A 78 -3.10 8.18 -28.87
CA GLY A 78 -1.66 7.95 -28.94
C GLY A 78 -0.80 9.10 -28.41
N GLU A 79 -1.37 10.28 -28.18
CA GLU A 79 -0.67 11.40 -27.53
C GLU A 79 -0.22 11.02 -26.12
N VAL A 80 0.99 11.47 -25.75
CA VAL A 80 1.58 11.25 -24.44
C VAL A 80 2.09 12.59 -23.91
N ILE A 81 1.72 12.94 -22.68
CA ILE A 81 2.09 14.20 -22.05
C ILE A 81 2.50 13.93 -20.59
N ALA A 82 3.58 14.56 -20.15
CA ALA A 82 3.96 14.57 -18.74
C ALA A 82 2.94 15.37 -17.93
N ALA A 83 2.44 14.77 -16.84
CA ALA A 83 1.41 15.34 -15.98
C ALA A 83 1.95 15.82 -14.62
N SER A 84 3.26 15.66 -14.36
CA SER A 84 3.96 16.26 -13.22
C SER A 84 4.87 17.42 -13.67
N PRO A 85 4.99 18.51 -12.89
CA PRO A 85 4.25 18.80 -11.67
C PRO A 85 2.81 19.26 -11.95
N VAL A 86 1.90 19.00 -11.01
CA VAL A 86 0.54 19.53 -11.05
C VAL A 86 0.58 21.03 -10.70
N PRO A 87 -0.11 21.91 -11.45
CA PRO A 87 -0.16 23.33 -11.12
C PRO A 87 -0.76 23.58 -9.73
N GLU A 88 -0.11 24.41 -8.91
CA GLU A 88 -0.57 24.71 -7.53
C GLU A 88 -1.98 25.34 -7.47
N THR A 89 -2.41 25.99 -8.56
CA THR A 89 -3.71 26.64 -8.66
C THR A 89 -4.84 25.68 -9.08
N LEU A 90 -4.51 24.46 -9.51
CA LEU A 90 -5.47 23.50 -10.03
C LEU A 90 -6.33 22.95 -8.88
N GLN A 91 -7.64 23.17 -8.97
CA GLN A 91 -8.59 22.65 -7.98
C GLN A 91 -8.90 21.17 -8.22
N PRO A 92 -9.11 20.36 -7.17
CA PRO A 92 -9.56 18.99 -7.30
C PRO A 92 -10.91 18.91 -8.04
N LEU A 93 -11.09 17.85 -8.85
CA LEU A 93 -12.31 17.69 -9.64
C LEU A 93 -13.50 17.33 -8.75
N GLU A 94 -14.58 18.10 -8.87
CA GLU A 94 -15.83 17.82 -8.17
C GLU A 94 -16.48 16.53 -8.69
N GLY A 95 -17.20 15.82 -7.81
CA GLY A 95 -17.85 14.56 -8.14
C GLY A 95 -17.98 13.64 -6.94
N VAL A 96 -18.86 12.66 -7.06
CA VAL A 96 -19.10 11.67 -6.00
C VAL A 96 -18.09 10.54 -6.14
N LEU A 97 -17.21 10.42 -5.16
CA LEU A 97 -16.34 9.24 -5.01
C LEU A 97 -17.03 8.19 -4.14
N PRO A 98 -16.69 6.90 -4.31
CA PRO A 98 -17.09 5.86 -3.38
C PRO A 98 -16.64 6.23 -1.96
N ILE A 99 -17.55 6.13 -1.00
CA ILE A 99 -17.21 6.26 0.42
C ILE A 99 -16.25 5.11 0.76
N LEU A 100 -15.13 5.42 1.42
CA LEU A 100 -14.25 4.39 1.98
C LEU A 100 -14.94 3.80 3.21
N PRO A 101 -15.36 2.52 3.15
CA PRO A 101 -15.98 1.88 4.29
C PRO A 101 -14.96 1.52 5.37
N HIS A 102 -15.44 1.29 6.58
CA HIS A 102 -14.63 0.65 7.62
C HIS A 102 -14.19 -0.75 7.17
N GLY A 103 -12.97 -1.11 7.54
CA GLY A 103 -12.41 -2.41 7.21
C GLY A 103 -11.36 -2.87 8.20
N THR A 104 -11.06 -4.16 8.14
CA THR A 104 -10.02 -4.79 8.94
C THR A 104 -9.18 -5.72 8.07
N VAL A 105 -7.86 -5.61 8.17
CA VAL A 105 -6.91 -6.50 7.50
C VAL A 105 -6.14 -7.25 8.58
N ASN A 106 -6.23 -8.57 8.57
CA ASN A 106 -5.57 -9.45 9.51
C ASN A 106 -4.51 -10.29 8.80
N GLY A 107 -3.25 -10.10 9.14
CA GLY A 107 -2.14 -10.94 8.73
C GLY A 107 -1.77 -11.94 9.84
N SER A 108 -1.69 -13.21 9.50
CA SER A 108 -1.18 -14.25 10.41
C SER A 108 -0.26 -15.20 9.65
N TYR A 109 0.81 -15.62 10.30
CA TYR A 109 1.74 -16.56 9.73
C TYR A 109 1.30 -18.01 9.98
N LEU A 110 1.38 -18.87 8.97
CA LEU A 110 1.02 -20.28 9.06
C LEU A 110 2.28 -21.09 9.37
N LEU A 111 2.55 -21.31 10.65
CA LEU A 111 3.78 -21.94 11.11
C LEU A 111 4.00 -23.37 10.61
N ASP A 112 2.91 -24.09 10.35
CA ASP A 112 2.94 -25.51 9.98
C ASP A 112 3.25 -25.72 8.49
N THR A 113 3.30 -24.65 7.70
CA THR A 113 3.59 -24.72 6.25
C THR A 113 5.06 -24.45 5.94
N LYS A 114 5.93 -24.52 6.95
CA LYS A 114 7.38 -24.41 6.79
C LYS A 114 7.95 -25.64 6.14
N GLU A 115 8.90 -25.45 5.25
CA GLU A 115 9.58 -26.55 4.59
C GLU A 115 11.06 -26.53 4.95
N TYR A 116 11.57 -27.74 5.20
CA TYR A 116 12.95 -27.99 5.60
C TYR A 116 13.56 -29.01 4.65
N ASP A 117 14.85 -28.86 4.36
CA ASP A 117 15.59 -29.85 3.60
C ASP A 117 15.92 -31.08 4.46
N GLU A 118 16.55 -32.07 3.83
CA GLU A 118 16.95 -33.32 4.47
C GLU A 118 17.96 -33.12 5.63
N THR A 119 18.64 -31.97 5.68
CA THR A 119 19.58 -31.60 6.74
C THR A 119 18.92 -30.86 7.91
N GLY A 120 17.63 -30.54 7.78
CA GLY A 120 16.86 -29.74 8.73
C GLY A 120 17.05 -28.23 8.57
N ALA A 121 17.67 -27.76 7.48
CA ALA A 121 17.75 -26.34 7.18
C ALA A 121 16.44 -25.87 6.54
N MET A 122 15.99 -24.66 6.91
CA MET A 122 14.73 -24.09 6.41
C MET A 122 14.89 -23.67 4.94
N VAL A 123 14.06 -24.23 4.06
CA VAL A 123 14.04 -23.93 2.62
C VAL A 123 12.97 -22.88 2.31
N HIS A 124 11.82 -23.00 2.98
CA HIS A 124 10.72 -22.05 2.85
C HIS A 124 10.24 -21.61 4.21
N GLU A 125 10.09 -20.29 4.40
CA GLU A 125 9.60 -19.78 5.67
C GLU A 125 8.12 -20.13 5.91
N GLY A 126 7.39 -20.60 4.91
CA GLY A 126 5.97 -20.93 5.01
C GLY A 126 5.07 -19.80 4.51
N GLU A 127 3.77 -19.94 4.76
CA GLU A 127 2.73 -19.14 4.15
C GLU A 127 2.24 -18.07 5.10
N ALA A 128 1.77 -16.95 4.54
CA ALA A 128 1.04 -15.93 5.28
C ALA A 128 -0.42 -15.94 4.85
N LYS A 129 -1.32 -15.96 5.82
CA LYS A 129 -2.75 -15.76 5.60
C LYS A 129 -3.08 -14.30 5.87
N VAL A 130 -3.63 -13.62 4.86
CA VAL A 130 -4.18 -12.28 4.97
C VAL A 130 -5.69 -12.36 4.83
N SER A 131 -6.43 -11.95 5.85
CA SER A 131 -7.89 -11.87 5.81
C SER A 131 -8.30 -10.41 5.78
N VAL A 132 -9.01 -9.99 4.74
CA VAL A 132 -9.57 -8.65 4.61
C VAL A 132 -11.06 -8.73 4.85
N SER A 133 -11.57 -7.84 5.70
CA SER A 133 -13.00 -7.65 5.92
C SER A 133 -13.35 -6.20 5.74
N CYS A 134 -14.53 -5.94 5.18
CA CYS A 134 -14.96 -4.60 4.83
C CYS A 134 -16.49 -4.52 4.92
N GLU A 135 -16.98 -3.47 5.55
CA GLU A 135 -18.41 -3.16 5.58
C GLU A 135 -18.79 -2.54 4.24
N ASN A 136 -19.15 -3.35 3.25
CA ASN A 136 -19.83 -2.76 2.11
C ASN A 136 -21.26 -2.39 2.55
N LEU A 137 -21.80 -1.30 2.02
CA LEU A 137 -23.07 -0.66 2.45
C LEU A 137 -24.29 -1.62 2.57
N THR A 138 -24.20 -2.85 2.05
CA THR A 138 -25.28 -3.85 2.05
C THR A 138 -24.92 -5.18 2.72
N HIS A 139 -23.64 -5.49 2.92
CA HIS A 139 -23.16 -6.71 3.56
C HIS A 139 -21.70 -6.62 4.00
N LEU A 140 -21.31 -7.46 4.95
CA LEU A 140 -19.90 -7.63 5.30
C LEU A 140 -19.21 -8.46 4.22
N SER A 141 -18.32 -7.85 3.44
CA SER A 141 -17.44 -8.57 2.53
C SER A 141 -16.23 -9.13 3.26
N ARG A 142 -15.82 -10.34 2.89
CA ARG A 142 -14.61 -10.97 3.42
C ARG A 142 -13.82 -11.62 2.29
N TRP A 143 -12.52 -11.39 2.28
CA TRP A 143 -11.56 -12.01 1.38
C TRP A 143 -10.45 -12.63 2.20
N ILE A 144 -9.96 -13.78 1.73
CA ILE A 144 -8.79 -14.42 2.31
C ILE A 144 -7.79 -14.60 1.18
N PHE A 145 -6.61 -14.03 1.36
CA PHE A 145 -5.46 -14.20 0.50
C PHE A 145 -4.48 -15.10 1.24
N LEU A 146 -4.03 -16.15 0.56
CA LEU A 146 -2.90 -16.96 1.02
C LEU A 146 -1.70 -16.54 0.18
N GLY A 147 -0.73 -15.90 0.83
CA GLY A 147 0.56 -15.61 0.26
C GLY A 147 1.46 -16.83 0.44
N GLY A 148 1.81 -17.47 -0.68
CA GLY A 148 2.64 -18.67 -0.72
C GLY A 148 4.08 -18.42 -0.25
N HIS A 149 4.82 -19.52 -0.12
CA HIS A 149 6.19 -19.63 0.39
C HIS A 149 7.15 -18.49 0.01
N SER A 150 7.81 -17.88 1.00
CA SER A 150 9.07 -17.18 0.74
C SER A 150 10.20 -18.18 0.60
N SER A 151 10.35 -18.78 -0.58
CA SER A 151 11.68 -18.99 -1.13
C SER A 151 12.26 -17.66 -1.59
N ASP A 152 13.57 -17.60 -1.78
CA ASP A 152 14.20 -16.52 -2.55
C ASP A 152 13.44 -16.31 -3.87
N GLY A 153 12.72 -15.19 -3.97
CA GLY A 153 12.05 -14.73 -5.19
C GLY A 153 10.60 -15.17 -5.45
N TRP A 154 9.90 -15.84 -4.52
CA TRP A 154 8.56 -16.43 -4.83
C TRP A 154 7.32 -15.78 -4.19
N VAL A 155 7.45 -15.00 -3.12
CA VAL A 155 6.35 -14.10 -2.72
C VAL A 155 6.57 -12.81 -3.49
N SER A 156 5.55 -12.34 -4.21
CA SER A 156 5.53 -10.93 -4.58
C SER A 156 5.75 -10.14 -3.29
N PRO A 157 6.83 -9.36 -3.17
CA PRO A 157 7.04 -8.58 -1.96
C PRO A 157 5.76 -7.78 -1.65
N PRO A 158 5.51 -7.39 -0.39
CA PRO A 158 4.30 -6.64 -0.02
C PRO A 158 4.08 -5.39 -0.90
N PHE A 159 5.16 -4.87 -1.47
CA PHE A 159 5.21 -3.80 -2.45
C PHE A 159 4.35 -4.05 -3.70
N PRO A 160 4.57 -5.09 -4.55
CA PRO A 160 3.69 -5.38 -5.69
C PRO A 160 2.19 -5.40 -5.40
N MET A 161 1.74 -5.92 -4.25
CA MET A 161 0.31 -5.89 -3.89
C MET A 161 -0.16 -4.46 -3.60
N ALA A 162 0.61 -3.68 -2.85
CA ALA A 162 0.31 -2.27 -2.59
C ALA A 162 0.29 -1.44 -3.89
N HIS A 163 1.13 -1.79 -4.87
CA HIS A 163 1.13 -1.16 -6.19
C HIS A 163 -0.10 -1.55 -7.01
N GLY A 164 -0.50 -2.82 -7.00
CA GLY A 164 -1.75 -3.26 -7.63
C GLY A 164 -2.95 -2.53 -7.06
N ALA A 165 -3.01 -2.39 -5.73
CA ALA A 165 -4.05 -1.63 -5.05
C ALA A 165 -4.04 -0.14 -5.46
N TRP A 166 -2.87 0.48 -5.56
CA TRP A 166 -2.73 1.87 -6.01
C TRP A 166 -3.16 2.08 -7.45
N ALA A 167 -2.74 1.21 -8.37
CA ALA A 167 -3.18 1.25 -9.76
C ALA A 167 -4.70 1.12 -9.88
N ALA A 168 -5.30 0.19 -9.12
CA ALA A 168 -6.75 -0.01 -9.07
C ALA A 168 -7.49 1.20 -8.47
N SER A 169 -6.96 1.80 -7.40
CA SER A 169 -7.49 3.02 -6.79
C SER A 169 -7.48 4.18 -7.78
N THR A 170 -6.36 4.36 -8.51
CA THR A 170 -6.23 5.41 -9.52
C THR A 170 -7.24 5.20 -10.64
N ALA A 171 -7.33 3.99 -11.20
CA ALA A 171 -8.28 3.68 -12.27
C ALA A 171 -9.73 3.89 -11.84
N SER A 172 -10.09 3.44 -10.63
CA SER A 172 -11.42 3.63 -10.05
C SER A 172 -11.75 5.12 -9.89
N THR A 173 -10.83 5.92 -9.35
CA THR A 173 -10.98 7.37 -9.20
C THR A 173 -11.23 8.05 -10.54
N LEU A 174 -10.40 7.75 -11.55
CA LEU A 174 -10.54 8.33 -12.88
C LEU A 174 -11.85 7.90 -13.56
N SER A 175 -12.24 6.63 -13.47
CA SER A 175 -13.49 6.14 -14.05
C SER A 175 -14.74 6.82 -13.49
N ARG A 176 -14.65 7.36 -12.27
CA ARG A 176 -15.76 8.04 -11.58
C ARG A 176 -15.81 9.53 -11.86
N LEU A 177 -14.65 10.18 -11.94
CA LEU A 177 -14.56 11.63 -12.01
C LEU A 177 -14.41 12.16 -13.43
N LEU A 178 -13.80 11.38 -14.34
CA LEU A 178 -13.66 11.83 -15.72
C LEU A 178 -15.03 11.82 -16.43
N PRO A 179 -15.29 12.79 -17.32
CA PRO A 179 -16.52 12.84 -18.11
C PRO A 179 -16.44 11.83 -19.26
N LEU A 180 -16.51 10.54 -18.93
CA LEU A 180 -16.41 9.43 -19.88
C LEU A 180 -17.77 9.17 -20.54
N GLY A 181 -17.77 8.84 -21.84
CA GLY A 181 -18.95 8.28 -22.48
C GLY A 181 -19.34 6.93 -21.87
N ALA A 182 -20.57 6.49 -22.10
CA ALA A 182 -21.13 5.26 -21.50
C ALA A 182 -20.36 3.96 -21.85
N GLU A 183 -19.45 3.99 -22.82
CA GLU A 183 -18.65 2.83 -23.26
C GLU A 183 -17.14 2.95 -22.93
N ASP A 184 -16.65 4.07 -22.38
CA ASP A 184 -15.21 4.40 -22.41
C ASP A 184 -14.44 4.11 -21.11
N ALA A 185 -15.12 3.74 -20.01
CA ALA A 185 -14.47 3.56 -18.71
C ALA A 185 -13.57 2.30 -18.63
N SER A 186 -13.77 1.31 -19.50
CA SER A 186 -12.95 0.09 -19.55
C SER A 186 -11.54 0.32 -20.11
N ASP A 187 -11.31 1.47 -20.76
CA ASP A 187 -10.05 1.77 -21.43
C ASP A 187 -9.04 2.48 -20.52
N ILE A 188 -9.44 2.80 -19.29
CA ILE A 188 -8.51 3.33 -18.29
C ILE A 188 -7.55 2.23 -17.84
N LYS A 189 -6.26 2.50 -18.02
CA LYS A 189 -5.18 1.60 -17.56
C LYS A 189 -4.18 2.39 -16.75
N VAL A 190 -3.71 1.80 -15.66
CA VAL A 190 -2.71 2.41 -14.80
C VAL A 190 -1.56 1.44 -14.61
N GLU A 191 -0.37 1.88 -14.97
CA GLU A 191 0.87 1.13 -14.83
C GLU A 191 1.79 1.88 -13.87
N LEU A 192 2.42 1.16 -12.95
CA LEU A 192 3.39 1.71 -12.01
C LEU A 192 4.77 1.12 -12.32
N ALA A 193 5.72 1.98 -12.66
CA ALA A 193 7.13 1.62 -12.81
C ALA A 193 7.92 2.26 -11.68
N ILE A 194 8.67 1.44 -10.93
CA ILE A 194 9.30 1.88 -9.69
C ILE A 194 10.80 1.73 -9.79
N SER A 195 11.50 2.79 -9.40
CA SER A 195 12.93 2.78 -9.18
C SER A 195 13.19 2.90 -7.68
N ALA A 196 13.57 1.79 -7.05
CA ALA A 196 14.05 1.79 -5.68
C ALA A 196 15.56 2.07 -5.70
N GLY A 197 15.99 3.15 -5.05
CA GLY A 197 17.40 3.41 -4.78
C GLY A 197 17.84 2.76 -3.47
N GLY A 198 18.99 2.08 -3.49
CA GLY A 198 19.65 1.54 -2.28
C GLY A 198 19.41 0.04 -2.01
N GLY A 199 20.42 -0.60 -1.41
CA GLY A 199 20.37 -2.02 -1.03
C GLY A 199 19.89 -2.24 0.43
N VAL A 200 19.86 -3.51 0.86
CA VAL A 200 19.45 -3.91 2.22
C VAL A 200 20.21 -3.14 3.30
N GLY A 201 21.53 -2.97 3.15
CA GLY A 201 22.35 -2.20 4.11
C GLY A 201 21.96 -0.74 4.24
N GLN A 202 21.65 -0.07 3.12
CA GLN A 202 21.19 1.33 3.12
C GLN A 202 19.81 1.45 3.80
N SER A 203 18.92 0.48 3.57
CA SER A 203 17.60 0.47 4.21
C SER A 203 17.70 0.32 5.72
N GLN A 204 18.63 -0.51 6.21
CA GLN A 204 18.87 -0.70 7.65
C GLN A 204 19.52 0.53 8.30
N SER A 205 20.49 1.18 7.63
CA SER A 205 21.07 2.43 8.13
C SER A 205 20.03 3.55 8.16
N ASN A 206 19.24 3.72 7.11
CA ASN A 206 18.15 4.68 7.07
C ASN A 206 17.14 4.44 8.21
N ALA A 207 16.78 3.18 8.48
CA ALA A 207 15.91 2.84 9.62
C ALA A 207 16.55 3.20 10.97
N ALA A 208 17.85 2.98 11.15
CA ALA A 208 18.57 3.36 12.37
C ALA A 208 18.62 4.89 12.57
N ASP A 209 18.73 5.63 11.47
CA ASP A 209 18.79 7.09 11.46
C ASP A 209 17.40 7.76 11.42
N GLY A 210 16.32 6.97 11.39
CA GLY A 210 14.94 7.48 11.27
C GLY A 210 14.64 8.14 9.92
N VAL A 211 15.42 7.83 8.89
CA VAL A 211 15.29 8.37 7.54
C VAL A 211 14.33 7.53 6.72
N VAL A 212 13.31 8.16 6.14
CA VAL A 212 12.40 7.52 5.19
C VAL A 212 13.05 7.59 3.80
N GLY A 213 13.29 6.44 3.18
CA GLY A 213 13.81 6.40 1.81
C GLY A 213 12.76 6.86 0.80
N HIS A 214 13.11 7.82 -0.06
CA HIS A 214 12.25 8.24 -1.17
C HIS A 214 12.31 7.20 -2.29
N ARG A 215 11.14 6.70 -2.69
CA ARG A 215 11.01 5.85 -3.88
C ARG A 215 10.47 6.69 -5.02
N ARG A 216 11.13 6.61 -6.17
CA ARG A 216 10.66 7.27 -7.39
C ARG A 216 9.77 6.34 -8.18
N ILE A 217 8.59 6.83 -8.50
CA ILE A 217 7.53 6.07 -9.15
C ILE A 217 7.07 6.84 -10.37
N LEU A 218 7.18 6.21 -11.52
CA LEU A 218 6.55 6.64 -12.75
C LEU A 218 5.18 5.95 -12.84
N ARG A 219 4.11 6.74 -12.78
CA ARG A 219 2.75 6.26 -12.99
C ARG A 219 2.29 6.64 -14.39
N ARG A 220 2.13 5.65 -15.26
CA ARG A 220 1.58 5.84 -16.60
C ARG A 220 0.09 5.58 -16.57
N ILE A 221 -0.67 6.55 -17.04
CA ILE A 221 -2.13 6.55 -17.00
C ILE A 221 -2.61 6.62 -18.44
N THR A 222 -3.26 5.56 -18.88
CA THR A 222 -3.99 5.58 -20.16
C THR A 222 -5.42 6.04 -19.91
N VAL A 223 -5.86 7.05 -20.64
CA VAL A 223 -7.24 7.55 -20.63
C VAL A 223 -7.83 7.50 -22.04
N PRO A 224 -9.15 7.28 -22.18
CA PRO A 224 -9.80 7.29 -23.49
C PRO A 224 -9.85 8.70 -24.11
N GLY A 225 -10.04 8.76 -25.41
CA GLY A 225 -10.25 9.98 -26.17
C GLY A 225 -8.95 10.66 -26.62
N THR A 226 -8.96 12.00 -26.60
CA THR A 226 -7.87 12.89 -27.02
C THR A 226 -7.63 13.97 -25.97
N PRO A 227 -6.52 14.73 -26.02
CA PRO A 227 -6.32 15.89 -25.14
C PRO A 227 -7.41 16.96 -25.24
N LYS A 228 -8.24 16.96 -26.30
CA LYS A 228 -9.38 17.88 -26.44
C LYS A 228 -10.63 17.40 -25.69
N THR A 229 -10.89 16.10 -25.70
CA THR A 229 -12.09 15.51 -25.07
C THR A 229 -11.87 15.20 -23.60
N THR A 230 -10.64 14.87 -23.23
CA THR A 230 -10.22 14.58 -21.86
C THR A 230 -8.97 15.40 -21.57
N PRO A 231 -9.11 16.71 -21.29
CA PRO A 231 -7.96 17.59 -21.08
C PRO A 231 -7.07 17.14 -19.94
N LEU A 232 -5.77 17.42 -20.05
CA LEU A 232 -4.76 17.05 -19.05
C LEU A 232 -5.13 17.58 -17.65
N GLU A 233 -5.63 18.82 -17.60
CA GLU A 233 -6.00 19.50 -16.36
C GLU A 233 -7.14 18.77 -15.64
N VAL A 234 -8.07 18.17 -16.40
CA VAL A 234 -9.18 17.37 -15.84
C VAL A 234 -8.64 16.07 -15.26
N VAL A 235 -7.70 15.41 -15.93
CA VAL A 235 -7.03 14.20 -15.41
C VAL A 235 -6.25 14.53 -14.14
N GLN A 236 -5.43 15.57 -14.16
CA GLN A 236 -4.66 16.03 -12.99
C GLN A 236 -5.60 16.40 -11.82
N ALA A 237 -6.69 17.12 -12.07
CA ALA A 237 -7.67 17.48 -11.05
C ALA A 237 -8.37 16.25 -10.44
N ALA A 238 -8.63 15.21 -11.24
CA ALA A 238 -9.18 13.95 -10.73
C ALA A 238 -8.17 13.17 -9.87
N LEU A 239 -6.89 13.15 -10.25
CA LEU A 239 -5.83 12.46 -9.51
C LEU A 239 -5.59 13.04 -8.12
N GLN A 240 -5.87 14.34 -7.92
CA GLN A 240 -5.87 14.98 -6.60
C GLN A 240 -6.91 14.40 -5.63
N ARG A 241 -7.74 13.44 -6.07
CA ARG A 241 -8.72 12.75 -5.24
C ARG A 241 -8.52 11.24 -5.15
N ASP A 242 -7.43 10.70 -5.71
CA ASP A 242 -7.09 9.28 -5.54
C ASP A 242 -6.60 9.00 -4.11
N PRO A 243 -7.33 8.21 -3.31
CA PRO A 243 -7.06 8.08 -1.89
C PRO A 243 -5.70 7.46 -1.57
N ILE A 244 -5.22 6.53 -2.40
CA ILE A 244 -3.90 5.89 -2.19
C ILE A 244 -2.76 6.85 -2.58
N SER A 245 -2.88 7.59 -3.69
CA SER A 245 -1.91 8.64 -4.03
C SER A 245 -1.76 9.67 -2.92
N LEU A 246 -2.89 10.11 -2.38
CA LEU A 246 -2.92 11.12 -1.33
C LEU A 246 -2.34 10.56 -0.02
N ALA A 247 -2.59 9.29 0.30
CA ALA A 247 -1.94 8.62 1.42
C ALA A 247 -0.40 8.57 1.25
N TYR A 248 0.11 8.36 0.04
CA TYR A 248 1.56 8.38 -0.21
C TYR A 248 2.17 9.80 -0.15
N GLN A 249 1.47 10.79 -0.73
CA GLN A 249 1.97 12.17 -0.84
C GLN A 249 1.83 12.94 0.48
N HIS A 250 0.68 12.80 1.15
CA HIS A 250 0.33 13.57 2.34
C HIS A 250 0.41 12.75 3.64
N GLY A 251 0.57 11.43 3.52
CA GLY A 251 0.54 10.49 4.63
C GLY A 251 -0.87 9.95 4.85
N GLY A 252 -1.02 8.63 4.98
CA GLY A 252 -2.15 8.07 5.72
C GLY A 252 -1.98 8.43 7.19
N ILE A 253 -3.08 8.67 7.92
CA ILE A 253 -2.97 8.96 9.35
C ILE A 253 -2.85 7.64 10.09
N LEU A 254 -1.66 7.32 10.61
CA LEU A 254 -1.51 6.29 11.63
C LEU A 254 -2.13 6.84 12.91
N LEU A 255 -3.36 6.40 13.18
CA LEU A 255 -4.15 6.88 14.30
C LEU A 255 -3.70 6.23 15.61
N ASP A 256 -3.18 5.01 15.54
CA ASP A 256 -2.70 4.25 16.68
C ASP A 256 -1.72 3.16 16.21
N HIS A 257 -0.68 2.89 17.01
CA HIS A 257 0.24 1.78 16.79
C HIS A 257 0.55 1.14 18.14
N GLN A 258 0.18 -0.12 18.28
CA GLN A 258 0.40 -0.88 19.50
C GLN A 258 1.13 -2.19 19.19
N VAL A 259 2.18 -2.47 19.95
CA VAL A 259 2.83 -3.78 19.99
C VAL A 259 2.51 -4.43 21.33
N VAL A 260 1.93 -5.62 21.28
CA VAL A 260 1.61 -6.45 22.46
C VAL A 260 2.49 -7.69 22.43
N VAL A 261 3.15 -7.97 23.55
CA VAL A 261 3.95 -9.19 23.76
C VAL A 261 3.24 -10.06 24.77
N GLU A 262 2.94 -11.30 24.38
CA GLU A 262 2.25 -12.32 25.20
C GLU A 262 3.11 -13.57 25.43
#